data_AF-A0A7W5M030-F1
#
_entry.id   AF-A0A7W5M030-F1
#
_cell.length_a   1.000
_cell.length_b   1.000
_cell.length_c   1.000
_cell.angle_alpha   90.00
_cell.angle_beta   90.00
_cell.angle_gamma   90.00
#
_symmetry.space_group_name_H-M   'P 1'
#
loop_
_entity.id
_entity.type
_entity.pdbx_description
1 polymer ?
#
loop_
_entity_poly.entity_id
_entity_poly.type
_entity_poly.pdbx_seq_one_letter_code
_entity_poly.pdbx_strand_id
1 'polypeptide(L)' 'MRLENTNVARTTAGTITVEFRGEGNDLITVRMSAEPGSADEAAIVRAKEMMAELVAAPSDRISPSAV' A
#
# COMPACT_ATOMS: atom_id res chain seq x y z
N MET A 1 -4.54 8.02 -10.72
CA MET A 1 -4.93 8.75 -9.49
C MET A 1 -4.00 9.94 -9.30
N ARG A 2 -4.54 11.11 -8.92
CA ARG A 2 -3.75 12.24 -8.42
C ARG A 2 -3.72 12.18 -6.89
N LEU A 3 -2.53 12.08 -6.30
CA LEU A 3 -2.37 12.03 -4.84
C LEU A 3 -2.62 13.40 -4.22
N GLU A 4 -3.47 13.44 -3.19
CA GLU A 4 -3.73 14.62 -2.37
C GLU A 4 -3.01 14.54 -1.02
N ASN A 5 -2.87 13.34 -0.46
CA ASN A 5 -2.19 13.13 0.81
C ASN A 5 -1.52 11.74 0.87
N THR A 6 -0.44 11.64 1.65
CA THR A 6 0.18 10.37 2.02
C THR A 6 0.39 10.35 3.54
N ASN A 7 -0.08 9.30 4.20
CA ASN A 7 0.10 9.10 5.63
C ASN A 7 0.89 7.81 5.89
N VAL A 8 1.71 7.81 6.94
CA VAL A 8 2.46 6.64 7.39
C VAL A 8 2.11 6.38 8.85
N ALA A 9 1.67 5.16 9.15
CA ALA A 9 1.23 4.79 10.48
C ALA A 9 1.80 3.44 10.91
N ARG A 10 2.12 3.31 12.20
CA ARG A 10 2.61 2.08 12.84
C ARG A 10 1.65 1.63 13.92
N THR A 11 0.41 1.35 13.51
CA THR A 11 -0.69 1.03 14.42
C THR A 11 -0.65 -0.42 14.94
N THR A 12 0.16 -1.28 14.34
CA THR A 12 0.37 -2.65 14.80
C THR A 12 1.84 -3.00 14.81
N ALA A 13 2.29 -3.64 15.90
CA ALA A 13 3.66 -4.10 16.07
C ALA A 13 4.13 -4.95 14.88
N GLY A 14 5.36 -4.70 14.43
CA GLY A 14 5.97 -5.40 13.30
C GLY A 14 5.42 -5.02 11.92
N THR A 15 4.54 -4.00 11.83
CA THR A 15 4.01 -3.54 10.54
C THR A 15 4.06 -2.02 10.39
N ILE A 16 4.19 -1.57 9.15
CA ILE A 16 4.03 -0.19 8.72
C ILE A 16 2.90 -0.13 7.71
N THR A 17 2.06 0.89 7.84
CA THR A 17 0.93 1.13 6.94
C THR A 17 1.16 2.45 6.23
N VAL A 18 1.11 2.43 4.90
CA VAL A 18 1.15 3.61 4.06
C VAL A 18 -0.23 3.81 3.46
N GLU A 19 -0.81 4.97 3.69
CA GLU A 19 -2.11 5.35 3.15
C GLU A 19 -1.94 6.44 2.10
N PHE A 20 -2.40 6.16 0.89
CA PHE A 20 -2.44 7.09 -0.21
C PHE A 20 -3.87 7.57 -0.40
N ARG A 21 -4.10 8.87 -0.26
CA ARG A 21 -5.39 9.50 -0.57
C ARG A 21 -5.29 10.20 -1.92
N GLY A 22 -6.22 9.87 -2.80
CA GLY A 22 -6.35 10.51 -4.10
C GLY A 22 -7.64 11.31 -4.22
N GLU A 23 -7.70 12.07 -5.30
CA GLU A 23 -8.90 12.80 -5.70
C GLU A 23 -10.12 11.87 -5.79
N GLY A 24 -11.32 12.37 -5.44
CA GLY A 24 -12.56 11.60 -5.58
C GLY A 24 -12.87 10.62 -4.45
N ASN A 25 -12.21 10.76 -3.29
CA ASN A 25 -12.28 9.83 -2.15
C ASN A 25 -11.56 8.49 -2.38
N ASP A 26 -10.64 8.45 -3.35
CA ASP A 26 -9.77 7.31 -3.53
C ASP A 26 -8.89 7.11 -2.29
N LEU A 27 -8.88 5.90 -1.75
CA LEU A 27 -8.01 5.49 -0.65
C LEU A 27 -7.35 4.16 -0.98
N ILE A 28 -6.02 4.14 -0.97
CA ILE A 28 -5.24 2.92 -1.06
C ILE A 28 -4.42 2.79 0.22
N THR A 29 -4.58 1.66 0.90
CA THR A 29 -3.83 1.33 2.10
C THR A 29 -2.93 0.15 1.83
N VAL A 30 -1.62 0.37 1.95
CA VAL A 30 -0.60 -0.68 1.81
C VAL A 30 -0.04 -0.99 3.18
N ARG A 31 -0.29 -2.21 3.67
CA ARG A 31 0.26 -2.69 4.93
C ARG A 31 1.41 -3.65 4.65
N MET A 32 2.57 -3.36 5.23
CA MET A 32 3.80 -4.12 5.04
C MET A 32 4.39 -4.51 6.39
N SER A 33 5.14 -5.60 6.43
CA SER A 33 6.01 -5.89 7.56
C SER A 33 7.07 -4.79 7.69
N ALA A 34 7.43 -4.46 8.92
CA ALA A 34 8.43 -3.43 9.21
C ALA A 34 9.35 -3.89 10.34
N GLU A 35 10.64 -3.67 10.14
CA GLU A 35 11.64 -3.82 11.19
C GLU A 35 11.63 -2.59 12.12
N PRO A 36 12.04 -2.74 13.38
CA PRO A 36 12.24 -1.60 14.26
C PRO A 36 13.23 -0.61 13.62
N GLY A 37 12.80 0.64 13.45
CA GLY A 37 13.63 1.69 12.84
C GLY A 37 13.54 1.83 11.32
N SER A 38 12.67 1.09 10.61
CA SER A 38 12.42 1.35 9.18
C SER A 38 12.06 2.82 8.96
N ALA A 39 12.57 3.48 7.91
CA ALA A 39 12.25 4.89 7.63
C ALA A 39 10.90 5.01 6.90
N ASP A 40 10.15 6.08 7.20
CA ASP A 40 8.83 6.33 6.60
C ASP A 40 8.93 6.54 5.08
N GLU A 41 9.97 7.25 4.61
CA GLU A 41 10.21 7.46 3.17
C GLU A 41 10.46 6.16 2.42
N ALA A 42 11.24 5.25 3.00
CA ALA A 42 11.51 3.93 2.41
C ALA A 42 10.22 3.10 2.32
N ALA A 43 9.35 3.18 3.32
CA ALA A 43 8.05 2.51 3.27
C ALA A 43 7.15 3.09 2.18
N ILE A 44 7.12 4.41 1.99
CA ILE A 44 6.36 5.04 0.91
C ILE A 44 6.85 4.57 -0.47
N VAL A 45 8.17 4.51 -0.68
CA VAL A 45 8.77 4.01 -1.92
C VAL A 45 8.37 2.56 -2.15
N ARG A 46 8.56 1.69 -1.15
CA ARG A 46 8.22 0.26 -1.27
C ARG A 46 6.75 0.04 -1.57
N ALA A 47 5.86 0.80 -0.94
CA ALA A 47 4.42 0.71 -1.19
C ALA A 47 4.06 1.07 -2.64
N LYS A 48 4.74 2.07 -3.23
CA LYS A 48 4.55 2.43 -4.65
C LYS A 48 5.06 1.34 -5.60
N GLU A 49 6.20 0.73 -5.29
CA GLU A 49 6.74 -0.39 -6.06
C GLU A 49 5.76 -1.57 -6.07
N MET A 50 5.24 -1.97 -4.90
CA MET A 50 4.26 -3.06 -4.80
C MET A 50 3.01 -2.78 -5.64
N MET A 51 2.50 -1.53 -5.64
CA MET A 51 1.40 -1.15 -6.50
C MET A 51 1.75 -1.25 -8.00
N ALA A 52 2.95 -0.84 -8.40
CA ALA A 52 3.41 -0.97 -9.78
C ALA A 52 3.56 -2.45 -10.20
N GLU A 53 4.07 -3.29 -9.31
CA GLU A 53 4.17 -4.75 -9.50
C GLU A 53 2.78 -5.38 -9.74
N LEU A 54 1.77 -4.98 -8.95
CA LEU A 54 0.39 -5.47 -9.11
C LEU A 54 -0.25 -5.07 -10.45
N VAL A 55 0.06 -3.86 -10.96
CA VAL A 55 -0.46 -3.40 -12.27
C VAL A 55 0.23 -4.12 -13.42
N ALA A 56 1.53 -4.45 -13.27
CA ALA A 56 2.31 -5.14 -14.29
C ALA A 56 2.05 -6.65 -14.33
N ALA A 57 1.58 -7.24 -13.22
CA ALA A 57 1.27 -8.66 -13.16
C ALA A 57 0.17 -9.03 -14.18
N PRO A 58 0.32 -10.13 -14.95
CA PRO A 58 -0.77 -10.63 -15.76
C PRO A 58 -1.95 -10.91 -14.84
N SER A 59 -3.15 -10.49 -15.24
CA SER A 59 -4.36 -10.58 -14.40
C SER A 59 -4.53 -11.99 -13.86
N ASP A 60 -4.06 -12.22 -12.63
CA ASP A 60 -4.32 -13.44 -11.90
C ASP A 60 -5.83 -13.49 -11.78
N ARG A 61 -6.45 -14.52 -12.37
CA ARG A 61 -7.89 -14.71 -12.31
C ARG A 61 -8.25 -14.86 -10.83
N ILE A 62 -8.68 -13.77 -10.21
CA ILE A 62 -9.41 -13.81 -8.96
C ILE A 62 -10.69 -14.57 -9.29
N SER A 63 -10.66 -15.89 -9.13
CA SER A 63 -11.85 -16.72 -9.20
C SER A 63 -12.58 -16.42 -7.90
N PRO A 64 -13.73 -15.72 -7.91
CA PRO A 64 -14.53 -15.63 -6.71
C PRO A 64 -14.87 -17.08 -6.32
N SER A 65 -14.37 -17.54 -5.18
CA SER A 65 -14.86 -18.77 -4.60
C SER A 65 -16.35 -18.56 -4.36
N ALA A 66 -17.18 -19.26 -5.14
CA ALA A 66 -18.62 -19.27 -4.92
C ALA A 66 -18.87 -19.75 -3.49
N VAL A 67 -19.44 -18.87 -2.67
CA VAL A 67 -19.99 -19.21 -1.36
C VAL A 67 -21.48 -19.49 -1.49
#